data_AF-A0A6A4RPD2-F1
#
_entry.id   AF-A0A6A4RPD2-F1
#
_cell.length_a   1.000
_cell.length_b   1.000
_cell.length_c   1.000
_cell.angle_alpha   90.00
_cell.angle_beta   90.00
_cell.angle_gamma   90.00
#
_symmetry.space_group_name_H-M   'P 1'
#
loop_
_entity.id
_entity.type
_entity.pdbx_description
1 polymer ?
#
loop_
_entity_poly.entity_id
_entity_poly.type
_entity_poly.pdbx_seq_one_letter_code
_entity_poly.pdbx_strand_id
1 'polypeptide(L)'
;LTHSSDYHMWQRNDFASNGVREFAEKGEAWTLMKEVEAAGKRIQSVYGILSAPAVAGGTGQMSTEFEVFARHSYLSFIARIVPSPDWFVGVDSVDLCDGDHWKENASMELFPYDAGTDSGFTFSSPNFETIPQDKITQ
;
A
#
# COMPACT_ATOMS: atom_id res chain seq x y z
N LEU A 1 5.04 3.69 4.06
CA LEU A 1 5.70 5.01 3.99
C LEU A 1 5.01 5.96 4.95
N THR A 2 5.73 6.99 5.41
CA THR A 2 5.17 8.08 6.20
C THR A 2 5.06 9.34 5.34
N HIS A 3 3.90 10.00 5.38
CA HIS A 3 3.53 11.04 4.42
C HIS A 3 2.56 12.08 4.98
N SER A 4 2.35 13.17 4.23
CA SER A 4 1.29 14.15 4.46
C SER A 4 -0.01 13.70 3.77
N SER A 5 -1.11 14.40 4.06
CA SER A 5 -2.40 14.20 3.38
C SER A 5 -2.39 14.53 1.88
N ASP A 6 -1.29 15.10 1.36
CA ASP A 6 -1.16 15.44 -0.07
C ASP A 6 -0.74 14.25 -0.94
N TYR A 7 -0.52 13.08 -0.33
CA TYR A 7 -0.11 11.87 -1.02
C TYR A 7 -0.96 10.68 -0.58
N HIS A 8 -1.33 9.87 -1.55
CA HIS A 8 -1.96 8.58 -1.34
C HIS A 8 -1.19 7.51 -2.11
N MET A 9 -0.83 6.43 -1.42
CA MET A 9 -0.19 5.28 -2.07
C MET A 9 -1.20 4.51 -2.93
N TRP A 10 -2.39 4.30 -2.37
CA TRP A 10 -3.54 3.64 -2.97
C TRP A 10 -4.79 4.11 -2.20
N GLN A 11 -5.97 4.13 -2.83
CA GLN A 11 -7.21 4.50 -2.16
C GLN A 11 -8.37 3.65 -2.66
N ARG A 12 -9.28 3.27 -1.76
CA ARG A 12 -10.51 2.59 -2.14
C ARG A 12 -11.33 3.49 -3.08
N ASN A 13 -11.87 2.90 -4.14
CA ASN A 13 -12.62 3.57 -5.21
C ASN A 13 -11.78 4.49 -6.11
N ASP A 14 -10.44 4.42 -6.08
CA ASP A 14 -9.57 5.05 -7.07
C ASP A 14 -8.79 4.01 -7.87
N PHE A 15 -8.18 4.45 -8.97
CA PHE A 15 -7.38 3.58 -9.83
C PHE A 15 -6.00 3.31 -9.20
N ALA A 16 -5.57 2.06 -9.23
CA ALA A 16 -4.19 1.70 -8.91
C ALA A 16 -3.21 2.41 -9.86
N SER A 17 -2.12 2.96 -9.30
CA SER A 17 -0.99 3.45 -10.11
C SER A 17 -0.30 2.29 -10.83
N ASN A 18 0.59 2.60 -11.78
CA ASN A 18 1.42 1.56 -12.41
C ASN A 18 2.30 0.83 -11.37
N GLY A 19 2.85 1.57 -10.39
CA GLY A 19 3.58 0.97 -9.28
C GLY A 19 2.73 0.06 -8.40
N VAL A 20 1.51 0.46 -8.05
CA VAL A 20 0.58 -0.38 -7.28
C VAL A 20 0.17 -1.61 -8.08
N ARG A 21 -0.13 -1.47 -9.38
CA ARG A 21 -0.43 -2.60 -10.27
C ARG A 21 0.69 -3.64 -10.27
N GLU A 22 1.92 -3.21 -10.55
CA GLU A 22 3.08 -4.11 -10.61
C GLU A 22 3.35 -4.79 -9.26
N PHE A 23 3.20 -4.06 -8.15
CA PHE A 23 3.36 -4.64 -6.82
C PHE A 23 2.23 -5.62 -6.48
N ALA A 24 0.98 -5.26 -6.76
CA ALA A 24 -0.20 -6.05 -6.45
C ALA A 24 -0.26 -7.34 -7.29
N GLU A 25 0.18 -7.33 -8.55
CA GLU A 25 0.18 -8.51 -9.43
C GLU A 25 1.44 -9.39 -9.28
N LYS A 26 2.62 -8.79 -9.03
CA LYS A 26 3.91 -9.49 -9.18
C LYS A 26 4.84 -9.37 -7.97
N GLY A 27 4.54 -8.48 -7.02
CA GLY A 27 5.44 -8.13 -5.93
C GLY A 27 6.62 -7.25 -6.37
N GLU A 28 6.58 -6.68 -7.57
CA GLU A 28 7.63 -5.82 -8.11
C GLU A 28 7.49 -4.40 -7.55
N ALA A 29 8.30 -4.06 -6.54
CA ALA A 29 8.18 -2.80 -5.80
C ALA A 29 8.90 -1.61 -6.45
N TRP A 30 9.74 -1.84 -7.46
CA TRP A 30 10.65 -0.82 -7.99
C TRP A 30 9.95 0.42 -8.54
N THR A 31 8.89 0.23 -9.33
CA THR A 31 8.11 1.33 -9.91
C THR A 31 7.37 2.11 -8.83
N LEU A 32 6.76 1.41 -7.86
CA LEU A 32 6.12 2.05 -6.70
C LEU A 32 7.12 2.87 -5.89
N MET A 33 8.31 2.35 -5.60
CA MET A 33 9.37 3.09 -4.90
C MET A 33 9.77 4.36 -5.64
N LYS A 34 9.86 4.34 -6.97
CA LYS A 34 10.13 5.53 -7.78
C LYS A 34 9.00 6.56 -7.72
N GLU A 35 7.74 6.13 -7.73
CA GLU A 35 6.59 7.02 -7.57
C GLU A 35 6.62 7.74 -6.22
N VAL A 36 6.92 6.98 -5.16
CA VAL A 36 7.06 7.48 -3.78
C VAL A 36 8.21 8.49 -3.66
N GLU A 37 9.39 8.16 -4.20
CA GLU A 37 10.53 9.09 -4.20
C GLU A 37 10.25 10.38 -5.00
N ALA A 38 9.53 10.27 -6.12
CA ALA A 38 9.15 11.41 -6.92
C ALA A 38 8.18 12.34 -6.17
N ALA A 39 7.23 11.78 -5.41
CA ALA A 39 6.33 12.54 -4.55
C ALA A 39 7.09 13.29 -3.44
N GLY A 40 8.03 12.61 -2.77
CA GLY A 40 8.91 13.23 -1.77
C GLY A 40 9.73 14.40 -2.33
N LYS A 41 10.26 14.27 -3.56
CA LYS A 41 11.06 15.33 -4.21
C LYS A 41 10.22 16.50 -4.74
N ARG A 42 9.06 16.22 -5.33
CA ARG A 42 8.28 17.22 -6.08
C ARG A 42 7.31 18.02 -5.22
N ILE A 43 6.60 17.35 -4.32
CA ILE A 43 5.54 17.97 -3.50
C ILE A 43 5.84 17.90 -2.01
N GLN A 44 7.01 17.35 -1.62
CA GLN A 44 7.45 17.23 -0.23
C GLN A 44 6.44 16.49 0.66
N SER A 45 5.65 15.60 0.07
CA SER A 45 4.55 14.90 0.75
C SER A 45 4.97 13.59 1.39
N VAL A 46 6.16 13.07 1.11
CA VAL A 46 6.67 11.82 1.68
C VAL A 46 7.92 12.11 2.50
N TYR A 47 7.96 11.61 3.73
CA TYR A 47 9.11 11.68 4.62
C TYR A 47 9.96 10.41 4.55
N GLY A 48 9.36 9.26 4.87
CA GLY A 48 10.09 8.00 5.01
C GLY A 48 9.49 6.87 4.17
N ILE A 49 10.37 6.10 3.53
CA ILE A 49 10.01 4.81 2.93
C ILE A 49 10.31 3.72 3.95
N LEU A 50 9.35 2.84 4.18
CA LEU A 50 9.48 1.69 5.06
C LEU A 50 9.20 0.42 4.27
N SER A 51 9.94 -0.63 4.61
CA SER A 51 9.78 -1.97 4.07
C SER A 51 10.05 -2.97 5.19
N ALA A 52 9.45 -4.13 5.08
CA ALA A 52 9.57 -5.21 6.03
C ALA A 52 9.78 -6.53 5.27
N PRO A 53 10.49 -7.51 5.85
CA PRO A 53 10.70 -8.80 5.20
C PRO A 53 9.37 -9.49 4.90
N ALA A 54 9.26 -10.13 3.73
CA ALA A 54 8.06 -10.89 3.37
C ALA A 54 7.80 -12.03 4.35
N VAL A 55 6.52 -12.26 4.67
CA VAL A 55 6.09 -13.42 5.46
C VAL A 55 5.99 -14.62 4.52
N ALA A 56 6.82 -15.64 4.72
CA ALA A 56 6.94 -16.77 3.79
C ALA A 56 5.75 -17.74 3.80
N GLY A 57 4.90 -17.71 4.83
CA GLY A 57 3.71 -18.57 4.96
C GLY A 57 2.43 -17.77 5.15
N GLY A 58 1.28 -18.45 5.10
CA GLY A 58 -0.03 -17.81 5.33
C GLY A 58 -0.25 -17.31 6.76
N THR A 59 0.60 -17.71 7.69
CA THR A 59 0.65 -17.20 9.07
C THR A 59 2.09 -16.84 9.42
N GLY A 60 2.28 -15.68 10.03
CA GLY A 60 3.58 -15.22 10.52
C GLY A 60 3.51 -13.76 10.93
N GLN A 61 4.62 -13.26 11.44
CA GLN A 61 4.75 -11.86 11.84
C GLN A 61 6.00 -11.28 11.20
N MET A 62 5.90 -10.00 10.85
CA MET A 62 6.99 -9.16 10.42
C MET A 62 6.84 -7.82 11.14
N SER A 63 7.95 -7.14 11.35
CA SER A 63 7.96 -5.78 11.90
C SER A 63 9.00 -4.94 11.18
N THR A 64 8.79 -3.64 11.19
CA THR A 64 9.73 -2.64 10.72
C THR A 64 9.54 -1.38 11.55
N GLU A 65 10.59 -0.59 11.64
CA GLU A 65 10.58 0.68 12.36
C GLU A 65 10.43 1.82 11.35
N PHE A 66 9.73 2.87 11.74
CA PHE A 66 9.54 4.06 10.94
C PHE A 66 9.42 5.28 11.85
N GLU A 67 9.67 6.45 11.29
CA GLU A 67 9.52 7.73 11.98
C GLU A 67 8.41 8.54 11.32
N VAL A 68 7.65 9.25 12.16
CA VAL A 68 6.64 10.23 11.76
C VAL A 68 6.98 11.60 12.32
N PHE A 69 6.58 12.63 11.58
CA PHE A 69 6.74 14.04 11.97
C PHE A 69 5.41 14.75 11.81
N ALA A 70 5.21 15.89 12.47
CA ALA A 70 3.92 16.58 12.49
C ALA A 70 3.38 16.94 11.08
N ARG A 71 4.26 17.17 10.09
CA ARG A 71 3.86 17.42 8.69
C ARG A 71 3.61 16.14 7.89
N HIS A 72 4.09 15.00 8.38
CA HIS A 72 4.06 13.69 7.73
C HIS A 72 3.58 12.61 8.72
N SER A 73 2.42 12.85 9.31
CA SER A 73 1.85 12.02 10.38
C SER A 73 1.10 10.80 9.87
N TYR A 74 0.85 10.70 8.56
CA TYR A 74 0.09 9.61 7.96
C TYR A 74 0.99 8.42 7.64
N LEU A 75 0.49 7.22 7.96
CA LEU A 75 1.08 5.95 7.59
C LEU A 75 0.24 5.27 6.51
N SER A 76 0.87 4.91 5.40
CA SER A 76 0.30 4.02 4.38
C SER A 76 1.23 2.85 4.08
N PHE A 77 0.66 1.66 3.88
CA PHE A 77 1.40 0.49 3.39
C PHE A 77 0.52 -0.43 2.54
N ILE A 78 1.18 -1.31 1.80
CA ILE A 78 0.57 -2.33 0.95
C ILE A 78 1.36 -3.63 1.09
N ALA A 79 0.66 -4.77 1.10
CA ALA A 79 1.23 -6.11 1.11
C ALA A 79 0.41 -7.02 0.19
N ARG A 80 1.06 -7.57 -0.84
CA ARG A 80 0.42 -8.49 -1.79
C ARG A 80 0.05 -9.81 -1.11
N ILE A 81 -1.13 -10.34 -1.45
CA ILE A 81 -1.52 -11.72 -1.12
C ILE A 81 -0.87 -12.64 -2.16
N VAL A 82 -0.10 -13.64 -1.72
CA VAL A 82 0.68 -14.51 -2.61
C VAL A 82 0.22 -15.98 -2.48
N PRO A 83 -0.12 -16.67 -3.58
CA PRO A 83 -0.39 -16.12 -4.92
C PRO A 83 -1.75 -15.42 -4.96
N SER A 84 -1.92 -14.46 -5.86
CA SER A 84 -3.23 -13.88 -6.21
C SER A 84 -3.15 -13.23 -7.60
N PRO A 85 -4.31 -12.96 -8.24
CA PRO A 85 -4.39 -12.13 -9.44
C PRO A 85 -3.76 -10.75 -9.19
N ASP A 86 -4.39 -9.93 -8.35
CA ASP A 86 -3.96 -8.58 -8.01
C ASP A 86 -4.39 -8.18 -6.58
N TRP A 87 -4.55 -9.18 -5.70
CA TRP A 87 -5.10 -8.95 -4.35
C TRP A 87 -4.02 -8.52 -3.36
N PHE A 88 -4.38 -7.59 -2.47
CA PHE A 88 -3.49 -7.09 -1.43
C PHE A 88 -4.24 -6.78 -0.14
N VAL A 89 -3.48 -6.60 0.95
CA VAL A 89 -3.96 -5.94 2.18
C VAL A 89 -3.12 -4.70 2.42
N GLY A 90 -3.63 -3.75 3.18
CA GLY A 90 -2.88 -2.54 3.46
C GLY A 90 -3.65 -1.55 4.31
N VAL A 91 -3.02 -0.41 4.53
CA VAL A 91 -3.64 0.75 5.14
C VAL A 91 -3.37 1.97 4.25
N ASP A 92 -4.40 2.78 4.01
CA ASP A 92 -4.31 4.10 3.38
C ASP A 92 -4.49 5.18 4.45
N SER A 93 -3.50 6.05 4.59
CA SER A 93 -3.55 7.32 5.31
C SER A 93 -4.06 7.22 6.75
N VAL A 94 -3.45 6.37 7.57
CA VAL A 94 -3.72 6.39 9.01
C VAL A 94 -2.93 7.50 9.67
N ASP A 95 -3.64 8.49 10.19
CA ASP A 95 -3.05 9.57 10.96
C ASP A 95 -2.59 9.05 12.33
N LEU A 96 -1.29 9.16 12.59
CA LEU A 96 -0.69 8.77 13.87
C LEU A 96 -0.63 9.95 14.85
N CYS A 97 -0.87 11.18 14.39
CA CYS A 97 -0.98 12.35 15.23
C CYS A 97 -2.43 12.53 15.69
N ASP A 98 -2.61 12.81 16.98
CA ASP A 98 -3.89 13.16 17.58
C ASP A 98 -3.76 14.54 18.25
N GLY A 99 -3.99 15.59 17.46
CA GLY A 99 -3.82 16.98 17.88
C GLY A 99 -2.34 17.32 18.13
N ASP A 100 -1.96 17.44 19.40
CA ASP A 100 -0.62 17.77 19.88
C ASP A 100 0.16 16.56 20.43
N HIS A 101 -0.42 15.36 20.36
CA HIS A 101 0.18 14.12 20.86
C HIS A 101 0.29 13.06 19.76
N TRP A 102 1.18 12.09 19.96
CA TRP A 102 1.24 10.88 19.15
C TRP A 102 0.38 9.79 19.75
N LYS A 103 -0.28 8.99 18.89
CA LYS A 103 -0.98 7.78 19.36
C LYS A 103 0.04 6.79 19.91
N GLU A 104 -0.15 6.36 21.15
CA GLU A 104 0.70 5.36 21.81
C GLU A 104 0.60 3.97 21.16
N ASN A 105 -0.59 3.62 20.66
CA ASN A 105 -0.83 2.38 19.93
C ASN A 105 -1.98 2.52 18.93
N ALA A 106 -1.88 1.83 17.80
CA ALA A 106 -2.97 1.66 16.84
C ALA A 106 -3.01 0.19 16.38
N SER A 107 -4.18 -0.43 16.45
CA SER A 107 -4.39 -1.82 16.04
C SER A 107 -5.58 -1.88 15.10
N MET A 108 -5.42 -2.57 13.97
CA MET A 108 -6.41 -2.61 12.90
C MET A 108 -6.49 -4.02 12.32
N GLU A 109 -7.70 -4.48 12.05
CA GLU A 109 -7.93 -5.68 11.25
C GLU A 109 -7.82 -5.30 9.76
N LEU A 110 -7.11 -6.13 9.00
CA LEU A 110 -6.93 -5.93 7.56
C LEU A 110 -7.80 -6.92 6.79
N PHE A 111 -8.38 -6.45 5.71
CA PHE A 111 -9.20 -7.24 4.79
C PHE A 111 -8.61 -7.14 3.38
N PRO A 112 -8.81 -8.16 2.53
CA PRO A 112 -8.31 -8.13 1.17
C PRO A 112 -8.94 -6.98 0.37
N TYR A 113 -8.15 -6.44 -0.55
CA TYR A 113 -8.55 -5.52 -1.60
C TYR A 113 -8.15 -6.11 -2.95
N ASP A 114 -8.95 -5.81 -3.97
CA ASP A 114 -8.71 -6.08 -5.38
C ASP A 114 -8.20 -4.80 -6.04
N ALA A 115 -7.10 -4.87 -6.80
CA ALA A 115 -6.48 -3.70 -7.41
C ALA A 115 -7.21 -3.20 -8.67
N GLY A 116 -8.11 -4.02 -9.24
CA GLY A 116 -8.86 -3.73 -10.45
C GLY A 116 -8.04 -3.86 -11.73
N THR A 117 -6.97 -4.65 -11.73
CA THR A 117 -6.03 -4.79 -12.86
C THR A 117 -5.93 -6.21 -13.42
N ASP A 118 -6.30 -7.24 -12.64
CA ASP A 118 -6.39 -8.62 -13.10
C ASP A 118 -7.72 -9.29 -12.67
N SER A 119 -8.48 -9.78 -13.65
CA SER A 119 -9.80 -10.39 -13.51
C SER A 119 -9.74 -11.91 -13.19
N GLY A 120 -8.61 -12.42 -12.71
CA GLY A 120 -8.50 -13.78 -12.21
C GLY A 120 -9.45 -14.05 -11.03
N PHE A 121 -10.13 -15.20 -11.03
CA PHE A 121 -11.17 -15.49 -10.02
C PHE A 121 -10.64 -16.23 -8.78
N THR A 122 -9.43 -16.77 -8.84
CA THR A 122 -8.84 -17.61 -7.79
C THR A 122 -7.38 -17.26 -7.57
N PHE A 123 -6.84 -17.61 -6.39
CA PHE A 123 -5.44 -17.38 -6.03
C PHE A 123 -4.42 -17.81 -7.11
N SER A 124 -4.71 -18.88 -7.86
CA SER A 124 -3.82 -19.45 -8.87
C SER A 124 -4.34 -19.28 -10.30
N SER A 125 -5.23 -18.33 -10.53
CA SER A 125 -5.69 -18.03 -11.89
C SER A 125 -4.52 -17.54 -12.76
N PRO A 126 -4.49 -17.89 -14.06
CA PRO A 126 -3.57 -17.24 -14.98
C PRO A 126 -3.91 -15.74 -15.10
N ASN A 127 -2.93 -14.95 -15.50
CA ASN A 127 -3.09 -13.50 -15.69
C ASN A 127 -4.20 -13.21 -16.72
N PHE A 128 -5.18 -12.40 -16.33
CA PHE A 128 -6.29 -11.97 -17.17
C PHE A 128 -6.56 -10.47 -16.97
N GLU A 129 -5.96 -9.63 -17.81
CA GLU A 129 -6.02 -8.17 -17.64
C GLU A 129 -7.45 -7.62 -17.60
N THR A 130 -7.75 -6.79 -16.59
CA THR A 130 -9.03 -6.08 -16.46
C THR A 130 -9.06 -4.89 -17.43
N ILE A 131 -9.93 -4.95 -18.44
CA ILE A 131 -10.07 -3.90 -19.47
C ILE A 131 -11.55 -3.50 -19.63
N PRO A 132 -11.92 -2.23 -19.38
CA PRO A 132 -11.07 -1.16 -18.84
C PRO A 132 -10.62 -1.46 -17.41
N GLN A 133 -9.52 -0.85 -16.95
CA GLN A 133 -9.07 -0.97 -15.56
C GLN A 133 -10.21 -0.56 -14.62
N ASP A 134 -10.44 -1.35 -13.56
CA ASP A 134 -11.39 -1.05 -12.51
C ASP A 134 -10.73 -0.29 -11.36
N LYS A 135 -11.56 0.26 -10.48
CA LYS A 135 -11.10 0.94 -9.25
C LYS A 135 -10.77 -0.10 -8.18
N ILE A 136 -9.92 0.27 -7.23
CA ILE A 136 -9.60 -0.54 -6.06
C ILE A 136 -10.88 -0.80 -5.25
N THR A 137 -11.18 -2.07 -4.98
CA THR A 137 -12.37 -2.50 -4.23
C THR A 137 -12.01 -3.41 -3.07
N GLN A 138 -12.90 -3.50 -2.08
CA GLN A 138 -12.80 -4.41 -0.94
C GLN A 138 -13.87 -5.48 -1.08
#